data_AF-A0A4Z0H197-F1
#
_entry.id   AF-A0A4Z0H197-F1
#
_cell.length_a   1.000
_cell.length_b   1.000
_cell.length_c   1.000
_cell.angle_alpha   90.00
_cell.angle_beta   90.00
_cell.angle_gamma   90.00
#
_symmetry.space_group_name_H-M   'P 1'
#
loop_
_entity.id
_entity.type
_entity.pdbx_description
1 polymer ?
#
loop_
_entity_poly.entity_id
_entity_poly.type
_entity_poly.pdbx_seq_one_letter_code
_entity_poly.pdbx_strand_id
1 'polypeptide(L)'
;MENTELKRLRKRQYRNMNLMMVLVGIVGILMGNYVSSKTGYMMLEIFIAIALCFEAYGFFTGRYIATSDTKKLMAYEKERLGEREFRREKRMSLVAQAFVMIIIGFQYVMTPPDTSFIPMDFAWVVLVLLLVMAIMMNFSMRSRAKRIDSDQPVQGKAVRKNTFKIALLTGAVFFITSLVLVFIMISMI
;
A
#
# COMPACT_ATOMS: atom_id res chain seq x y z
N MET A 1 -1.01 -17.47 -20.87
CA MET A 1 -2.36 -17.11 -20.38
C MET A 1 -3.11 -16.41 -21.50
N GLU A 2 -4.36 -16.79 -21.76
CA GLU A 2 -5.18 -16.14 -22.79
C GLU A 2 -5.46 -14.68 -22.41
N ASN A 3 -5.43 -13.76 -23.40
CA ASN A 3 -5.59 -12.32 -23.18
C ASN A 3 -6.92 -11.98 -22.46
N THR A 4 -7.99 -12.73 -22.77
CA THR A 4 -9.30 -12.60 -22.14
C THR A 4 -9.27 -12.93 -20.64
N GLU A 5 -8.59 -14.01 -20.26
CA GLU A 5 -8.43 -14.42 -18.86
C GLU A 5 -7.60 -13.39 -18.08
N LEU A 6 -6.50 -12.90 -18.67
CA LEU A 6 -5.65 -11.88 -18.05
C LEU A 6 -6.40 -10.58 -17.75
N LYS A 7 -7.18 -10.07 -18.72
CA LYS A 7 -8.01 -8.87 -18.53
C LYS A 7 -9.02 -9.06 -17.41
N ARG A 8 -9.64 -10.25 -17.31
CA ARG A 8 -10.58 -10.60 -16.23
C ARG A 8 -9.88 -10.59 -14.87
N LEU A 9 -8.71 -11.21 -14.76
CA LEU A 9 -7.93 -11.25 -13.52
C LEU A 9 -7.49 -9.84 -13.07
N ARG A 10 -6.99 -9.02 -14.00
CA ARG A 10 -6.64 -7.61 -13.72
C ARG A 10 -7.86 -6.83 -13.22
N LYS A 11 -9.01 -6.91 -13.90
CA LYS A 11 -10.25 -6.23 -13.48
C LYS A 11 -10.69 -6.65 -12.07
N ARG A 12 -10.56 -7.94 -11.73
CA ARG A 12 -10.83 -8.44 -10.37
C ARG A 12 -9.84 -7.89 -9.35
N GLN A 13 -8.55 -7.84 -9.67
CA GLN A 13 -7.52 -7.22 -8.82
C GLN A 13 -7.86 -5.76 -8.50
N TYR A 14 -8.19 -4.94 -9.50
CA TYR A 14 -8.61 -3.55 -9.29
C TYR A 14 -9.82 -3.44 -8.37
N ARG A 15 -10.87 -4.23 -8.65
CA ARG A 15 -12.09 -4.20 -7.86
C ARG A 15 -11.83 -4.58 -6.40
N ASN A 16 -11.08 -5.66 -6.17
CA ASN A 16 -10.76 -6.11 -4.82
C ASN A 16 -9.90 -5.08 -4.07
N MET A 17 -8.96 -4.44 -4.77
CA MET A 17 -8.11 -3.42 -4.17
C MET A 17 -8.91 -2.17 -3.79
N ASN A 18 -9.80 -1.69 -4.66
CA ASN A 18 -10.65 -0.54 -4.36
C ASN A 18 -11.64 -0.87 -3.22
N LEU A 19 -12.21 -2.08 -3.21
CA LEU A 19 -13.07 -2.53 -2.11
C LEU A 19 -12.31 -2.57 -0.78
N MET A 20 -11.06 -3.05 -0.79
CA MET A 20 -10.20 -3.05 0.40
C MET A 20 -9.91 -1.63 0.88
N MET A 21 -9.63 -0.68 -0.02
CA MET A 21 -9.40 0.73 0.35
C MET A 21 -10.64 1.36 1.00
N VAL A 22 -11.83 1.08 0.46
CA VAL A 22 -13.09 1.55 1.06
C VAL A 22 -13.29 0.95 2.46
N LEU A 23 -13.03 -0.36 2.61
CA LEU A 23 -13.13 -1.03 3.91
C LEU A 23 -12.16 -0.43 4.93
N VAL A 24 -10.90 -0.20 4.54
CA VAL A 24 -9.90 0.47 5.38
C VAL A 24 -10.37 1.88 5.78
N GLY A 25 -10.99 2.62 4.86
CA GLY A 25 -11.54 3.94 5.17
C GLY A 25 -12.67 3.89 6.20
N ILE A 26 -13.62 2.98 6.03
CA ILE A 26 -14.72 2.78 6.99
C ILE A 26 -14.16 2.42 8.37
N VAL A 27 -13.23 1.45 8.43
CA VAL A 27 -12.59 1.04 9.68
C VAL A 27 -11.82 2.20 10.31
N GLY A 28 -11.08 2.98 9.51
CA GLY A 28 -10.34 4.15 9.97
C GLY A 28 -11.24 5.21 10.62
N ILE A 29 -12.39 5.52 10.00
CA ILE A 29 -13.37 6.48 10.56
C ILE A 29 -13.96 5.93 11.86
N LEU A 30 -14.35 4.66 11.89
CA LEU A 30 -14.89 4.04 13.11
C LEU A 30 -13.84 4.07 14.23
N MET A 31 -12.60 3.68 13.94
CA MET A 31 -11.52 3.74 14.93
C MET A 31 -11.27 5.16 15.44
N GLY A 32 -11.31 6.16 14.56
CA GLY A 32 -11.14 7.56 14.95
C GLY A 32 -12.13 8.05 16.02
N ASN A 33 -13.38 7.58 15.95
CA ASN A 33 -14.46 8.02 16.84
C ASN A 33 -14.54 7.23 18.17
N TYR A 34 -14.08 5.99 18.19
CA TYR A 34 -14.32 5.08 19.31
C TYR A 34 -13.06 4.53 19.99
N VAL A 35 -11.87 4.84 19.47
CA VAL A 35 -10.62 4.26 19.93
C VAL A 35 -9.63 5.35 20.33
N SER A 36 -8.97 5.17 21.48
CA SER A 36 -7.87 6.05 21.90
C SER A 36 -6.67 5.93 20.97
N SER A 37 -5.86 6.97 20.84
CA SER A 37 -4.76 6.98 19.89
C SER A 37 -3.78 5.83 20.11
N LYS A 38 -3.46 5.56 21.37
CA LYS A 38 -2.55 4.47 21.74
C LYS A 38 -3.09 3.10 21.34
N THR A 39 -4.38 2.86 21.57
CA THR A 39 -5.04 1.61 21.14
C THR A 39 -5.10 1.53 19.61
N GLY A 40 -5.38 2.65 18.93
CA GLY A 40 -5.42 2.71 17.46
C GLY A 40 -4.08 2.39 16.81
N TYR A 41 -2.98 2.98 17.29
CA TYR A 41 -1.64 2.68 16.80
C TYR A 41 -1.23 1.23 17.09
N MET A 42 -1.55 0.70 18.28
CA MET A 42 -1.31 -0.70 18.61
C MET A 42 -2.04 -1.65 17.66
N MET A 43 -3.33 -1.39 17.36
CA MET A 43 -4.10 -2.19 16.41
C MET A 43 -3.50 -2.14 14.99
N LEU A 44 -3.08 -0.95 14.54
CA LEU A 44 -2.40 -0.81 13.25
C LEU A 44 -1.07 -1.56 13.21
N GLU A 45 -0.27 -1.49 14.28
CA GLU A 45 1.00 -2.19 14.39
C GLU A 45 0.80 -3.71 14.30
N ILE A 46 -0.17 -4.25 15.05
CA ILE A 46 -0.54 -5.67 14.97
C ILE A 46 -0.97 -6.05 13.55
N PHE A 47 -1.82 -5.23 12.91
CA PHE A 47 -2.28 -5.51 11.55
C PHE A 47 -1.13 -5.54 10.54
N ILE A 48 -0.20 -4.58 10.62
CA ILE A 48 0.98 -4.54 9.75
C ILE A 48 1.91 -5.71 10.06
N ALA A 49 2.10 -6.07 11.32
CA ALA A 49 2.92 -7.22 11.71
C ALA A 49 2.37 -8.52 11.13
N ILE A 50 1.05 -8.75 11.21
CA ILE A 50 0.38 -9.91 10.60
C ILE A 50 0.59 -9.91 9.08
N ALA A 51 0.38 -8.77 8.42
CA ALA A 51 0.57 -8.65 6.99
C ALA A 51 2.04 -8.89 6.58
N LEU A 52 3.00 -8.41 7.38
CA LEU A 52 4.44 -8.60 7.16
C LEU A 52 4.81 -10.08 7.31
N CYS A 53 4.27 -10.77 8.31
CA CYS A 53 4.45 -12.21 8.49
C CYS A 53 3.95 -13.00 7.27
N PHE A 54 2.77 -12.64 6.72
CA PHE A 54 2.26 -13.30 5.52
C PHE A 54 3.13 -13.03 4.28
N GLU A 55 3.60 -11.80 4.09
CA GLU A 55 4.48 -11.47 2.98
C GLU A 55 5.85 -12.14 3.12
N ALA A 56 6.42 -12.16 4.33
CA ALA A 56 7.69 -12.79 4.63
C ALA A 56 7.61 -14.31 4.43
N TYR A 57 6.53 -14.95 4.91
CA TYR A 57 6.25 -16.35 4.66
C TYR A 57 6.25 -16.65 3.15
N GLY A 58 5.54 -15.83 2.36
CA GLY A 58 5.49 -15.99 0.90
C GLY A 58 6.84 -15.78 0.22
N PHE A 59 7.65 -14.83 0.71
CA PHE A 59 8.98 -14.56 0.19
C PHE A 59 9.97 -15.69 0.47
N PHE A 60 10.01 -16.23 1.69
CA PHE A 60 10.96 -17.28 2.08
C PHE A 60 10.55 -18.67 1.57
N THR A 61 9.25 -19.00 1.60
CA THR A 61 8.77 -20.33 1.18
C THR A 61 8.42 -20.41 -0.30
N GLY A 62 8.27 -19.27 -0.98
CA GLY A 62 7.73 -19.18 -2.34
C GLY A 62 6.22 -19.46 -2.43
N ARG A 63 5.54 -19.72 -1.29
CA ARG A 63 4.11 -20.03 -1.22
C ARG A 63 3.32 -18.85 -0.66
N TYR A 64 2.52 -18.21 -1.50
CA TYR A 64 1.71 -17.06 -1.08
C TYR A 64 0.32 -17.52 -0.62
N ILE A 65 -0.10 -17.04 0.56
CA ILE A 65 -1.47 -17.18 1.04
C ILE A 65 -2.31 -16.13 0.31
N ALA A 66 -2.97 -16.56 -0.75
CA ALA A 66 -3.77 -15.69 -1.61
C ALA A 66 -4.87 -16.48 -2.32
N THR A 67 -5.86 -15.77 -2.86
CA THR A 67 -6.92 -16.37 -3.66
C THR A 67 -6.36 -17.00 -4.94
N SER A 68 -7.09 -17.98 -5.51
CA SER A 68 -6.68 -18.68 -6.74
C SER A 68 -6.36 -17.70 -7.88
N ASP A 69 -7.21 -16.69 -8.09
CA ASP A 69 -7.00 -15.64 -9.09
C ASP A 69 -5.70 -14.86 -8.86
N THR A 70 -5.39 -14.53 -7.60
CA THR A 70 -4.17 -13.80 -7.25
C THR A 70 -2.93 -14.66 -7.48
N LYS A 71 -3.00 -15.96 -7.16
CA LYS A 71 -1.91 -16.92 -7.43
C LYS A 71 -1.63 -17.04 -8.93
N LYS A 72 -2.68 -17.16 -9.76
CA LYS A 72 -2.55 -17.20 -11.23
C LYS A 72 -1.88 -15.94 -11.77
N LEU A 73 -2.33 -14.77 -11.33
CA LEU A 73 -1.78 -13.50 -11.76
C LEU A 73 -0.31 -13.35 -11.32
N MET A 74 0.01 -13.77 -10.10
CA MET A 74 1.37 -13.71 -9.57
C MET A 74 2.33 -14.66 -10.32
N ALA A 75 1.88 -15.86 -10.68
CA ALA A 75 2.66 -16.78 -11.50
C ALA A 75 2.96 -16.17 -12.89
N TYR A 76 1.96 -15.55 -13.52
CA TYR A 76 2.15 -14.83 -14.78
C TYR A 76 3.14 -13.65 -14.65
N GLU A 77 3.00 -12.83 -13.61
CA GLU A 77 3.93 -11.71 -13.37
C GLU A 77 5.36 -12.20 -13.13
N LYS A 78 5.51 -13.31 -12.40
CA LYS A 78 6.80 -13.93 -12.11
C LYS A 78 7.47 -14.47 -13.39
N GLU A 79 6.69 -15.10 -14.26
CA GLU A 79 7.15 -15.57 -15.58
C GLU A 79 7.64 -14.41 -16.45
N ARG A 80 6.88 -13.30 -16.50
CA ARG A 80 7.20 -12.12 -17.33
C ARG A 80 8.36 -11.29 -16.81
N LEU A 81 8.49 -11.13 -15.49
CA LEU A 81 9.56 -10.35 -14.86
C LEU A 81 10.87 -11.14 -14.70
N GLY A 82 10.77 -12.47 -14.66
CA GLY A 82 11.85 -13.35 -14.26
C GLY A 82 12.05 -13.38 -12.74
N GLU A 83 12.61 -14.49 -12.25
CA GLU A 83 12.78 -14.76 -10.82
C GLU A 83 13.51 -13.64 -10.05
N ARG A 84 14.58 -13.10 -10.65
CA ARG A 84 15.47 -12.13 -10.00
C ARG A 84 14.76 -10.80 -9.73
N GLU A 85 14.12 -10.22 -10.75
CA GLU A 85 13.41 -8.95 -10.58
C GLU A 85 12.13 -9.13 -9.76
N PHE A 86 11.43 -10.26 -9.92
CA PHE A 86 10.27 -10.58 -9.09
C PHE A 86 10.64 -10.65 -7.59
N ARG A 87 11.70 -11.39 -7.23
CA ARG A 87 12.18 -11.44 -5.83
C ARG A 87 12.65 -10.07 -5.34
N ARG A 88 13.26 -9.27 -6.21
CA ARG A 88 13.68 -7.92 -5.85
C ARG A 88 12.49 -7.01 -5.54
N GLU A 89 11.43 -7.03 -6.36
CA GLU A 89 10.19 -6.28 -6.06
C GLU A 89 9.59 -6.72 -4.72
N LYS A 90 9.54 -8.03 -4.46
CA LYS A 90 9.02 -8.57 -3.19
C LYS A 90 9.89 -8.19 -1.98
N ARG A 91 11.21 -8.19 -2.13
CA ARG A 91 12.12 -7.69 -1.09
C ARG A 91 11.90 -6.21 -0.81
N MET A 92 11.72 -5.38 -1.84
CA MET A 92 11.45 -3.95 -1.66
C MET A 92 10.11 -3.71 -0.96
N SER A 93 9.08 -4.50 -1.27
CA SER A 93 7.78 -4.47 -0.59
C SER A 93 7.93 -4.82 0.90
N LEU A 94 8.64 -5.90 1.23
CA LEU A 94 8.94 -6.28 2.61
C LEU A 94 9.69 -5.19 3.39
N VAL A 95 10.73 -4.62 2.80
CA VAL A 95 11.52 -3.56 3.44
C VAL A 95 10.66 -2.31 3.67
N ALA A 96 9.83 -1.93 2.69
CA ALA A 96 8.92 -0.80 2.85
C ALA A 96 7.90 -1.05 3.96
N GLN A 97 7.34 -2.27 4.04
CA GLN A 97 6.37 -2.62 5.08
C GLN A 97 7.00 -2.66 6.47
N ALA A 98 8.21 -3.22 6.61
CA ALA A 98 8.96 -3.19 7.86
C ALA A 98 9.27 -1.75 8.30
N PHE A 99 9.62 -0.86 7.37
CA PHE A 99 9.84 0.55 7.65
C PHE A 99 8.57 1.25 8.14
N VAL A 100 7.41 0.99 7.51
CA VAL A 100 6.12 1.52 7.98
C VAL A 100 5.78 1.00 9.37
N MET A 101 6.04 -0.28 9.66
CA MET A 101 5.83 -0.86 10.99
C MET A 101 6.65 -0.11 12.06
N ILE A 102 7.92 0.18 11.79
CA ILE A 102 8.78 0.94 12.71
C ILE A 102 8.22 2.36 12.95
N ILE A 103 7.77 3.04 11.89
CA ILE A 103 7.15 4.36 12.03
C ILE A 103 5.91 4.29 12.94
N ILE A 104 5.03 3.32 12.73
CA ILE A 104 3.83 3.17 13.55
C ILE A 104 4.17 2.81 15.00
N GLY A 105 5.14 1.92 15.23
CA GLY A 105 5.61 1.58 16.56
C GLY A 105 6.21 2.80 17.29
N PHE A 106 6.95 3.66 16.57
CA PHE A 106 7.42 4.93 17.11
C PHE A 106 6.26 5.86 17.50
N GLN A 107 5.24 5.98 16.65
CA GLN A 107 4.03 6.77 16.96
C GLN A 107 3.30 6.22 18.19
N TYR A 108 3.18 4.90 18.32
CA TYR A 108 2.60 4.24 19.49
C TYR A 108 3.32 4.62 20.80
N VAL A 109 4.65 4.67 20.79
CA VAL A 109 5.46 5.03 21.98
C VAL A 109 5.34 6.53 22.30
N MET A 110 5.30 7.39 21.28
CA MET A 110 5.30 8.85 21.47
C MET A 110 3.92 9.43 21.76
N THR A 111 2.84 8.73 21.44
CA THR A 111 1.49 9.28 21.58
C THR A 111 0.96 9.15 23.02
N PRO A 112 0.42 10.23 23.60
CA PRO A 112 -0.25 10.18 24.91
C PRO A 112 -1.44 9.20 24.93
N PRO A 113 -1.78 8.60 26.09
CA PRO A 113 -2.86 7.61 26.16
C PRO A 113 -4.26 8.18 25.92
N ASP A 114 -4.51 9.45 26.29
CA ASP A 114 -5.86 10.00 26.43
C ASP A 114 -6.33 10.86 25.24
N THR A 115 -5.61 10.80 24.12
CA THR A 115 -6.02 11.48 22.89
C THR A 115 -6.90 10.57 22.03
N SER A 116 -7.82 11.16 21.26
CA SER A 116 -8.58 10.43 20.24
C SER A 116 -7.65 10.02 19.10
N PHE A 117 -7.80 8.80 18.58
CA PHE A 117 -6.93 8.31 17.50
C PHE A 117 -6.93 9.19 16.25
N ILE A 118 -8.12 9.65 15.85
CA ILE A 118 -8.28 10.70 14.86
C ILE A 118 -9.26 11.70 15.45
N PRO A 119 -8.83 12.91 15.85
CA PRO A 119 -9.78 13.92 16.31
C PRO A 119 -10.79 14.22 15.20
N MET A 120 -12.05 14.48 15.57
CA MET A 120 -13.14 14.60 14.59
C MET A 120 -12.90 15.72 13.57
N ASP A 121 -12.30 16.82 14.03
CA ASP A 121 -11.90 17.97 13.20
C ASP A 121 -10.85 17.61 12.14
N PHE A 122 -10.19 16.45 12.29
CA PHE A 122 -9.20 15.89 11.36
C PHE A 122 -9.71 14.67 10.58
N ALA A 123 -10.98 14.26 10.74
CA ALA A 123 -11.52 13.12 10.00
C ALA A 123 -11.52 13.36 8.48
N TRP A 124 -11.80 14.60 8.03
CA TRP A 124 -11.76 14.96 6.61
C TRP A 124 -10.34 14.87 6.02
N VAL A 125 -9.30 15.15 6.82
CA VAL A 125 -7.90 14.99 6.42
C VAL A 125 -7.61 13.53 6.07
N VAL A 126 -8.06 12.61 6.92
CA VAL A 126 -7.90 11.17 6.70
C VAL A 126 -8.63 10.73 5.44
N LEU A 127 -9.84 11.25 5.18
CA LEU A 127 -10.58 10.98 3.95
C LEU A 127 -9.83 11.45 2.69
N VAL A 128 -9.26 12.67 2.72
CA VAL A 128 -8.46 13.20 1.60
C VAL A 128 -7.21 12.34 1.38
N LEU A 129 -6.51 11.96 2.46
CA LEU A 129 -5.35 11.07 2.37
C LEU A 129 -5.70 9.72 1.77
N LEU A 130 -6.80 9.09 2.22
CA LEU A 130 -7.27 7.82 1.67
C LEU A 130 -7.64 7.92 0.19
N LEU A 131 -8.27 9.02 -0.23
CA LEU A 131 -8.59 9.27 -1.63
C LEU A 131 -7.32 9.41 -2.48
N VAL A 132 -6.35 10.20 -2.02
CA VAL A 132 -5.05 10.37 -2.68
C VAL A 132 -4.34 9.01 -2.80
N MET A 133 -4.27 8.24 -1.71
CA MET A 133 -3.70 6.89 -1.71
C MET A 133 -4.43 5.97 -2.70
N ALA A 134 -5.76 6.01 -2.76
CA ALA A 134 -6.53 5.19 -3.69
C ALA A 134 -6.24 5.55 -5.15
N ILE A 135 -6.16 6.84 -5.50
CA ILE A 135 -5.80 7.30 -6.84
C ILE A 135 -4.39 6.81 -7.21
N MET A 136 -3.44 7.00 -6.30
CA MET A 136 -2.04 6.61 -6.51
C MET A 136 -1.89 5.11 -6.67
N MET A 137 -2.61 4.33 -5.86
CA MET A 137 -2.63 2.88 -5.94
C MET A 137 -3.20 2.40 -7.27
N ASN A 138 -4.32 2.98 -7.73
CA ASN A 138 -4.89 2.67 -9.04
C ASN A 138 -3.94 3.02 -10.19
N PHE A 139 -3.27 4.17 -10.12
CA PHE A 139 -2.27 4.57 -11.09
C PHE A 139 -1.06 3.62 -11.10
N SER A 140 -0.55 3.26 -9.92
CA SER A 140 0.55 2.30 -9.75
C SER A 140 0.22 0.94 -10.33
N MET A 141 -0.96 0.39 -10.02
CA MET A 141 -1.44 -0.87 -10.59
C MET A 141 -1.56 -0.80 -12.12
N ARG A 142 -2.05 0.32 -12.66
CA ARG A 142 -2.20 0.50 -14.12
C ARG A 142 -0.87 0.59 -14.82
N SER A 143 0.07 1.32 -14.24
CA SER A 143 1.42 1.42 -14.74
C SER A 143 2.12 0.06 -14.72
N ARG A 144 1.97 -0.69 -13.62
CA ARG A 144 2.52 -2.05 -13.47
C ARG A 144 1.92 -3.03 -14.46
N ALA A 145 0.59 -3.05 -14.63
CA ALA A 145 -0.08 -3.90 -15.59
C ALA A 145 0.39 -3.60 -17.02
N LYS A 146 0.39 -2.33 -17.44
CA LYS A 146 0.90 -1.94 -18.77
C LYS A 146 2.36 -2.37 -19.00
N ARG A 147 3.20 -2.30 -17.96
CA ARG A 147 4.62 -2.66 -18.04
C ARG A 147 4.85 -4.16 -18.12
N ILE A 148 4.10 -4.96 -17.37
CA ILE A 148 4.26 -6.42 -17.34
C ILE A 148 3.59 -7.05 -18.55
N ASP A 149 2.45 -6.51 -18.96
CA ASP A 149 1.63 -7.06 -20.03
C ASP A 149 2.10 -6.62 -21.43
N SER A 150 3.13 -5.76 -21.54
CA SER A 150 3.72 -5.37 -22.83
C SER A 150 4.61 -6.47 -23.40
N ASP A 151 4.60 -6.65 -24.72
CA ASP A 151 5.36 -7.70 -25.43
C ASP A 151 6.87 -7.45 -25.48
N GLN A 152 7.34 -6.28 -25.06
CA GLN A 152 8.78 -6.02 -24.98
C GLN A 152 9.35 -6.66 -23.70
N PRO A 153 10.48 -7.40 -23.80
CA PRO A 153 11.15 -7.92 -22.62
C PRO A 153 11.50 -6.75 -21.70
N VAL A 154 11.12 -6.87 -20.43
CA VAL A 154 11.29 -5.87 -19.38
C VAL A 154 12.80 -5.64 -19.16
N GLN A 155 13.42 -4.77 -19.96
CA GLN A 155 14.84 -4.44 -19.81
C GLN A 155 15.02 -3.59 -18.53
N GLY A 156 15.71 -4.16 -17.54
CA GLY A 156 15.79 -3.63 -16.17
C GLY A 156 16.27 -2.17 -16.01
N LYS A 157 16.96 -1.58 -17.00
CA LYS A 157 17.42 -0.17 -16.93
C LYS A 157 16.32 0.85 -17.22
N ALA A 158 15.51 0.67 -18.26
CA ALA A 158 14.39 1.58 -18.59
C ALA A 158 13.28 1.52 -17.53
N VAL A 159 13.07 0.32 -16.98
CA VAL A 159 12.10 0.01 -15.92
C VAL A 159 12.45 0.70 -14.61
N ARG A 160 13.75 0.76 -14.26
CA ARG A 160 14.24 1.47 -13.07
C ARG A 160 13.93 2.96 -13.14
N LYS A 161 14.07 3.59 -14.32
CA LYS A 161 13.86 5.03 -14.50
C LYS A 161 12.38 5.41 -14.34
N ASN A 162 11.45 4.65 -14.90
CA ASN A 162 10.01 4.92 -14.74
C ASN A 162 9.49 4.57 -13.34
N THR A 163 9.95 3.49 -12.73
CA THR A 163 9.55 3.11 -11.36
C THR A 163 10.06 4.12 -10.34
N PHE A 164 11.30 4.60 -10.50
CA PHE A 164 11.86 5.66 -9.66
C PHE A 164 11.11 6.99 -9.82
N LYS A 165 10.77 7.39 -11.05
CA LYS A 165 9.94 8.58 -11.29
C LYS A 165 8.58 8.48 -10.60
N ILE A 166 7.90 7.33 -10.71
CA ILE A 166 6.61 7.11 -10.05
C ILE A 166 6.77 7.15 -8.53
N ALA A 167 7.79 6.51 -7.97
CA ALA A 167 8.08 6.53 -6.54
C ALA A 167 8.41 7.95 -6.05
N LEU A 168 9.15 8.73 -6.82
CA LEU A 168 9.49 10.12 -6.51
C LEU A 168 8.24 11.02 -6.55
N LEU A 169 7.41 10.88 -7.60
CA LEU A 169 6.13 11.60 -7.72
C LEU A 169 5.20 11.24 -6.56
N THR A 170 5.17 9.96 -6.21
CA THR A 170 4.39 9.44 -5.08
C THR A 170 4.87 10.02 -3.76
N GLY A 171 6.18 10.00 -3.52
CA GLY A 171 6.79 10.57 -2.32
C GLY A 171 6.59 12.08 -2.23
N ALA A 172 6.70 12.80 -3.35
CA ALA A 172 6.49 14.24 -3.41
C ALA A 172 5.03 14.61 -3.10
N VAL A 173 4.06 13.91 -3.68
CA VAL A 173 2.63 14.12 -3.37
C VAL A 173 2.38 13.87 -1.89
N PHE A 174 2.88 12.75 -1.35
CA PHE A 174 2.72 12.44 0.06
C PHE A 174 3.35 13.52 0.96
N PHE A 175 4.58 13.94 0.66
CA PHE A 175 5.29 14.97 1.42
C PHE A 175 4.57 16.32 1.39
N ILE A 176 4.10 16.77 0.21
CA ILE A 176 3.34 18.02 0.07
C ILE A 176 2.03 17.93 0.85
N THR A 177 1.31 16.81 0.74
CA THR A 177 0.08 16.61 1.52
C THR A 177 0.38 16.65 3.02
N SER A 178 1.40 15.94 3.50
CA SER A 178 1.82 15.99 4.91
C SER A 178 2.18 17.42 5.38
N LEU A 179 2.90 18.21 4.57
CA LEU A 179 3.24 19.60 4.92
C LEU A 179 2.00 20.50 5.01
N VAL A 180 1.08 20.39 4.05
CA VAL A 180 -0.18 21.15 4.08
C VAL A 180 -0.98 20.78 5.33
N LEU A 181 -1.00 19.51 5.72
CA LEU A 181 -1.69 19.06 6.91
C LEU A 181 -1.05 19.59 8.20
N VAL A 182 0.28 19.56 8.30
CA VAL A 182 1.00 20.16 9.44
C VAL A 182 0.72 21.66 9.52
N PHE A 183 0.73 22.38 8.39
CA PHE A 183 0.42 23.80 8.36
C PHE A 183 -1.01 24.09 8.85
N ILE A 184 -1.99 23.31 8.38
CA ILE A 184 -3.39 23.43 8.83
C ILE A 184 -3.49 23.16 10.33
N MET A 185 -2.84 22.10 10.83
CA MET A 185 -2.80 21.78 12.26
C MET A 185 -2.25 22.95 13.10
N ILE A 186 -1.15 23.56 12.67
CA ILE A 186 -0.54 24.69 13.37
C ILE A 186 -1.44 25.92 13.33
N SER A 187 -2.13 26.17 12.21
CA SER A 187 -3.00 27.34 12.07
C SER A 187 -4.32 27.28 12.85
N MET A 188 -4.68 26.09 13.36
CA MET A 188 -5.89 25.86 14.16
C MET A 188 -5.63 25.85 15.67
N ILE A 189 -4.36 25.96 16.10
CA ILE A 189 -3.92 26.13 17.49
C ILE A 189 -3.71 27.63 17.77
#